data_AF-A0A2A2Q774-F1
#
_entry.id   AF-A0A2A2Q774-F1
#
_cell.length_a   1.000
_cell.length_b   1.000
_cell.length_c   1.000
_cell.angle_alpha   90.00
_cell.angle_beta   90.00
_cell.angle_gamma   90.00
#
_symmetry.space_group_name_H-M   'P 1'
#
loop_
_entity.id
_entity.type
_entity.pdbx_description
1 polymer ?
#
loop_
_entity_poly.entity_id
_entity_poly.type
_entity_poly.pdbx_seq_one_letter_code
_entity_poly.pdbx_strand_id
1 'polypeptide(L)'
;PGFVGPLGVDAMVYRGADGRLALKQVVELNVRMTMGRVALELMKKSAPNRSGRLRILRKAKVEDLAEFRGGSLQGGSVILNDPASAREFVAVWEVGW
;
A
#
# COMPACT_ATOMS: atom_id res chain seq x y z
N PRO A 1 -5.76 -29.77 -7.08
CA PRO A 1 -5.41 -28.41 -7.56
C PRO A 1 -5.88 -27.34 -6.56
N GLY A 2 -5.17 -26.22 -6.43
CA GLY A 2 -5.45 -25.16 -5.45
C GLY A 2 -5.18 -23.75 -6.00
N PHE A 3 -5.57 -22.72 -5.25
CA PHE A 3 -5.34 -21.31 -5.59
C PHE A 3 -3.85 -20.96 -5.59
N VAL A 4 -3.40 -20.17 -6.59
CA VAL A 4 -2.03 -19.67 -6.70
C VAL A 4 -2.08 -18.16 -6.91
N GLY A 5 -1.60 -17.41 -5.92
CA GLY A 5 -1.58 -15.95 -5.95
C GLY A 5 -1.50 -15.34 -4.56
N PRO A 6 -1.50 -14.00 -4.45
CA PRO A 6 -1.55 -13.31 -3.17
C PRO A 6 -2.90 -13.55 -2.46
N LEU A 7 -2.84 -13.72 -1.15
CA LEU A 7 -3.98 -13.89 -0.25
C LEU A 7 -3.80 -12.98 0.97
N GLY A 8 -4.82 -12.17 1.28
CA GLY A 8 -4.95 -11.47 2.55
C GLY A 8 -5.90 -12.22 3.48
N VAL A 9 -5.53 -12.28 4.76
CA VAL A 9 -6.37 -12.82 5.84
C VAL A 9 -6.57 -11.71 6.86
N ASP A 10 -7.80 -11.26 7.02
CA ASP A 10 -8.12 -10.25 8.01
C ASP A 10 -8.50 -10.94 9.33
N ALA A 11 -7.84 -10.52 10.41
CA ALA A 11 -8.03 -11.03 11.75
C ALA A 11 -8.45 -9.89 12.69
N MET A 12 -9.19 -10.22 13.74
CA MET A 12 -9.69 -9.22 14.69
C MET A 12 -9.37 -9.63 16.12
N VAL A 13 -8.79 -8.70 16.88
CA VAL A 13 -8.68 -8.83 18.34
C VAL A 13 -9.98 -8.33 18.95
N TYR A 14 -10.58 -9.13 19.83
CA TYR A 14 -11.81 -8.79 20.55
C TYR A 14 -11.64 -9.05 22.04
N ARG A 15 -12.54 -8.50 22.86
CA ARG A 15 -12.58 -8.76 24.30
C ARG A 15 -13.60 -9.85 24.61
N GLY A 16 -13.15 -10.92 25.24
CA GLY A 16 -14.00 -12.01 25.71
C GLY A 16 -14.85 -11.61 26.91
N ALA A 17 -15.83 -12.45 27.25
CA ALA A 17 -16.71 -12.24 28.40
C ALA A 17 -15.97 -12.22 29.74
N ASP A 18 -14.80 -12.88 29.82
CA ASP A 18 -13.90 -12.85 30.97
C ASP A 18 -13.00 -11.59 31.02
N GLY A 19 -13.23 -10.63 30.11
CA GLY A 19 -12.47 -9.40 30.00
C GLY A 19 -11.11 -9.54 29.30
N ARG A 20 -10.68 -10.76 28.95
CA ARG A 20 -9.39 -11.01 28.29
C ARG A 20 -9.46 -10.71 26.79
N LEU A 21 -8.32 -10.39 26.19
CA LEU A 21 -8.23 -10.25 24.73
C LEU A 21 -8.14 -11.64 24.09
N ALA A 22 -8.88 -11.83 23.00
CA ALA A 22 -8.87 -13.03 22.18
C ALA A 22 -8.76 -12.65 20.69
N LEU A 23 -8.30 -13.58 19.86
CA LEU A 23 -8.12 -13.37 18.43
C LEU A 23 -9.14 -14.18 17.64
N LYS A 24 -9.98 -13.51 16.85
CA LYS A 24 -10.73 -14.12 15.75
C LYS A 24 -9.80 -14.21 14.55
N GLN A 25 -9.28 -15.42 14.33
CA GLN A 25 -8.18 -15.70 13.38
C GLN A 25 -8.51 -15.34 11.92
N VAL A 26 -9.74 -15.64 11.47
CA VAL A 26 -10.20 -15.34 10.12
C VAL A 26 -11.56 -14.67 10.21
N VAL A 27 -11.61 -13.43 9.77
CA VAL A 27 -12.82 -12.62 9.62
C VAL A 27 -13.17 -12.50 8.14
N GLU A 28 -12.17 -12.25 7.29
CA GLU A 28 -12.33 -12.11 5.84
C GLU A 28 -11.11 -12.69 5.11
N LEU A 29 -11.35 -13.20 3.90
CA LEU A 29 -10.30 -13.65 2.99
C LEU A 29 -10.33 -12.80 1.71
N ASN A 30 -9.21 -12.16 1.42
CA ASN A 30 -9.03 -11.30 0.27
C ASN A 30 -8.10 -11.97 -0.75
N VAL A 31 -8.69 -12.71 -1.68
CA VAL A 31 -7.99 -13.55 -2.69
C VAL A 31 -7.56 -12.69 -3.90
N ARG A 32 -6.82 -11.61 -3.64
CA ARG A 32 -6.31 -10.66 -4.63
C ARG A 32 -5.05 -9.97 -4.11
N MET A 33 -4.42 -9.15 -4.95
CA MET A 33 -3.41 -8.22 -4.45
C MET A 33 -4.07 -7.23 -3.48
N THR A 34 -3.68 -7.26 -2.21
CA THR A 34 -4.25 -6.40 -1.17
C THR A 34 -3.46 -5.13 -0.99
N MET A 35 -4.13 -4.05 -0.55
CA MET A 35 -3.46 -2.79 -0.27
C MET A 35 -2.38 -2.92 0.83
N GLY A 36 -2.57 -3.83 1.79
CA GLY A 36 -1.54 -4.14 2.79
C GLY A 36 -0.27 -4.72 2.16
N ARG A 37 -0.41 -5.60 1.16
CA ARG A 37 0.75 -6.13 0.42
C ARG A 37 1.42 -5.04 -0.42
N VAL A 38 0.64 -4.19 -1.11
CA VAL A 38 1.17 -3.04 -1.87
C VAL A 38 1.93 -2.09 -0.96
N ALA A 39 1.36 -1.71 0.19
CA ALA A 39 1.98 -0.82 1.16
C ALA A 39 3.30 -1.41 1.70
N LEU A 40 3.32 -2.71 2.03
CA LEU A 40 4.54 -3.38 2.49
C LEU A 40 5.67 -3.29 1.46
N GLU A 41 5.38 -3.54 0.18
CA GLU A 41 6.40 -3.48 -0.87
C GLU A 41 6.87 -2.06 -1.17
N LEU A 42 5.99 -1.05 -1.08
CA LEU A 42 6.38 0.36 -1.21
C LEU A 42 7.23 0.83 -0.02
N MET A 43 6.93 0.38 1.20
CA MET A 43 7.72 0.69 2.40
C MET A 43 9.13 0.09 2.35
N LYS A 44 9.31 -1.11 1.78
CA LYS A 44 10.65 -1.69 1.52
C LYS A 44 11.50 -0.84 0.57
N LYS A 45 10.85 -0.03 -0.26
CA LYS A 45 11.48 0.93 -1.18
C LYS A 45 11.53 2.35 -0.64
N SER A 46 11.29 2.52 0.66
CA SER A 46 11.38 3.79 1.37
C SER A 46 12.47 3.71 2.44
N ALA A 47 12.96 4.84 2.92
CA ALA A 47 13.89 4.83 4.04
C ALA A 47 13.23 4.22 5.30
N PRO A 48 14.01 3.55 6.19
CA PRO A 48 13.49 3.04 7.46
C PRO A 48 12.90 4.15 8.34
N ASN A 49 11.96 3.77 9.22
CA ASN A 49 11.32 4.69 10.18
C ASN A 49 10.65 5.89 9.52
N ARG A 50 9.97 5.64 8.39
CA ARG A 50 9.19 6.64 7.66
C ARG A 50 7.73 6.26 7.62
N SER A 51 6.88 7.25 7.37
CA SER A 51 5.50 7.04 6.97
C SER A 51 5.36 7.12 5.45
N GLY A 52 4.35 6.44 4.92
CA GLY A 52 4.11 6.36 3.49
C GLY A 52 2.64 6.56 3.15
N ARG A 53 2.36 7.37 2.12
CA ARG A 53 1.00 7.63 1.65
C ARG A 53 0.89 7.35 0.16
N LEU A 54 0.05 6.38 -0.19
CA LEU A 54 -0.33 6.12 -1.57
C LEU A 54 -1.56 6.96 -1.93
N ARG A 55 -1.46 7.73 -3.01
CA ARG A 55 -2.52 8.61 -3.50
C ARG A 55 -2.83 8.31 -4.95
N ILE A 56 -4.12 8.36 -5.30
CA ILE A 56 -4.57 8.36 -6.69
C ILE A 56 -5.00 9.78 -7.02
N LEU A 57 -4.24 10.44 -7.89
CA LEU A 57 -4.47 11.83 -8.28
C LEU A 57 -4.95 11.90 -9.73
N ARG A 58 -5.82 12.87 -10.04
CA ARG A 58 -6.17 13.17 -11.44
C ARG A 58 -4.92 13.68 -12.16
N LYS A 59 -4.67 13.17 -13.37
CA LYS A 59 -3.53 13.54 -14.21
C LYS A 59 -3.39 15.06 -14.39
N ALA A 60 -4.51 15.75 -14.61
CA ALA A 60 -4.55 17.20 -14.77
C ALA A 60 -4.13 18.01 -13.52
N LYS A 61 -3.99 17.38 -12.35
CA LYS A 61 -3.57 18.01 -11.08
C LYS A 61 -2.16 17.61 -10.66
N VAL A 62 -1.42 16.90 -11.50
CA VAL A 62 -0.05 16.49 -11.20
C VAL A 62 0.90 17.39 -11.96
N GLU A 63 1.61 18.22 -11.21
CA GLU A 63 2.67 19.09 -11.72
C GLU A 63 4.00 18.57 -11.19
N ASP A 64 4.95 18.37 -12.10
CA ASP A 64 6.38 18.16 -11.84
C ASP A 64 6.74 17.18 -10.70
N LEU A 65 6.26 15.93 -10.82
CA LEU A 65 6.67 14.84 -9.93
C LEU A 65 7.68 13.92 -10.62
N ALA A 66 8.73 13.55 -9.88
CA ALA A 66 9.71 12.59 -10.37
C ALA A 66 9.10 11.18 -10.52
N GLU A 67 9.55 10.45 -11.55
CA GLU A 67 9.24 9.04 -11.69
C GLU A 67 10.06 8.19 -10.71
N PHE A 68 9.47 7.13 -10.19
CA PHE A 68 10.20 6.20 -9.36
C PHE A 68 11.17 5.33 -10.19
N ARG A 69 12.47 5.64 -10.10
CA ARG A 69 13.53 4.93 -10.86
C ARG A 69 14.17 3.74 -10.14
N GLY A 70 13.58 3.31 -9.02
CA GLY A 70 14.14 2.25 -8.16
C GLY A 70 14.96 2.79 -6.99
N GLY A 71 15.54 1.87 -6.20
CA GLY A 71 16.25 2.21 -4.97
C GLY A 71 15.34 2.48 -3.77
N SER A 72 15.90 3.15 -2.75
CA SER A 72 15.19 3.55 -1.54
C SER A 72 14.90 5.06 -1.57
N LEU A 73 13.61 5.42 -1.49
CA LEU A 73 13.16 6.80 -1.45
C LEU A 73 13.36 7.38 -0.04
N GLN A 74 14.22 8.38 0.08
CA GLN A 74 14.55 9.01 1.36
C GLN A 74 13.44 9.95 1.87
N GLY A 75 12.61 10.45 0.95
CA GLY A 75 11.51 11.36 1.21
C GLY A 75 10.95 11.95 -0.09
N GLY A 76 9.81 12.63 0.00
CA GLY A 76 9.17 13.29 -1.14
C GLY A 76 8.15 12.39 -1.86
N SER A 77 7.73 12.80 -3.05
CA SER A 77 6.68 12.13 -3.82
C SER A 77 7.21 11.62 -5.16
N VAL A 78 6.81 10.41 -5.54
CA VAL A 78 7.15 9.80 -6.84
C VAL A 78 5.92 9.23 -7.53
N ILE A 79 5.90 9.32 -8.85
CA ILE A 79 4.88 8.67 -9.67
C ILE A 79 5.22 7.18 -9.83
N LEU A 80 4.22 6.31 -9.69
CA LEU A 80 4.36 4.85 -9.77
C LEU A 80 3.97 4.24 -11.13
N ASN A 81 3.13 4.93 -11.91
CA ASN A 81 2.72 4.48 -13.25
C ASN A 81 3.07 5.53 -14.30
N ASP A 82 3.32 5.10 -15.53
CA ASP A 82 3.66 6.02 -16.62
C ASP A 82 2.59 7.11 -16.81
N PRO A 83 2.93 8.40 -16.59
CA PRO A 83 2.00 9.50 -16.79
C PRO A 83 1.65 9.73 -18.27
N ALA A 84 2.51 9.33 -19.22
CA ALA A 84 2.24 9.47 -20.65
C ALA A 84 1.11 8.52 -21.07
N SER A 85 1.16 7.26 -20.66
CA SER A 85 0.11 6.27 -20.95
C SER A 85 -1.13 6.40 -20.07
N ALA A 86 -1.05 7.10 -18.94
CA ALA A 86 -2.19 7.30 -18.03
C ALA A 86 -3.32 8.11 -18.70
N ARG A 87 -4.54 7.58 -18.66
CA ARG A 87 -5.74 8.23 -19.22
C ARG A 87 -6.28 9.34 -18.32
N GLU A 88 -6.50 9.04 -17.04
CA GLU A 88 -7.20 9.96 -16.12
C GLU A 88 -6.50 10.11 -14.78
N PHE A 89 -5.88 9.05 -14.26
CA PHE A 89 -5.28 9.03 -12.93
C PHE A 89 -3.83 8.57 -12.93
N VAL A 90 -3.06 9.09 -11.98
CA VAL A 90 -1.72 8.64 -11.64
C VAL A 90 -1.65 8.28 -10.17
N ALA A 91 -0.94 7.19 -9.87
CA ALA A 91 -0.62 6.74 -8.54
C ALA A 91 0.68 7.40 -8.07
N VAL A 92 0.62 8.04 -6.91
CA VAL A 92 1.74 8.76 -6.31
C VAL A 92 2.06 8.13 -4.96
N TRP A 93 3.32 7.77 -4.77
CA TRP A 93 3.85 7.35 -3.48
C TRP A 93 4.59 8.50 -2.81
N GLU A 94 4.15 8.88 -1.62
CA GLU A 94 4.72 9.96 -0.83
C GLU A 94 5.36 9.36 0.43
N VAL A 95 6.63 9.68 0.66
CA VAL A 95 7.39 9.28 1.86
C VAL A 95 7.59 10.52 2.73
N GLY A 96 7.03 10.46 3.93
CA GLY A 96 7.10 11.50 4.95
C GLY A 96 7.84 11.03 6.21
N TRP A 97 7.91 11.91 7.20
CA TRP A 97 8.40 11.57 8.54
C TRP A 97 7.46 10.55 9.21
#